data_AF-A0A970ZZB3-F1
#
_entry.id   AF-A0A970ZZB3-F1
#
_cell.length_a   1.000
_cell.length_b   1.000
_cell.length_c   1.000
_cell.angle_alpha   90.00
_cell.angle_beta   90.00
_cell.angle_gamma   90.00
#
_symmetry.space_group_name_H-M   'P 1'
#
loop_
_entity.id
_entity.type
_entity.pdbx_description
1 polymer ?
#
loop_
_entity_poly.entity_id
_entity_poly.type
_entity_poly.pdbx_seq_one_letter_code
_entity_poly.pdbx_strand_id
1 'polypeptide(L)' 'DVELQCIESGQRRKLTITRSEARAYEQAVRDWNARLSGVCAASGIGLVSTTNDVPFDTVVQNILRRGGLVS' A
#
# COMPACT_ATOMS: atom_id res chain seq x y z
N ASP A 1 1.79 -21.18 6.83
CA ASP A 1 2.47 -20.72 8.05
C ASP A 1 3.58 -19.75 7.70
N VAL A 2 3.76 -18.72 8.52
CA VAL A 2 4.80 -17.71 8.37
C VAL A 2 5.51 -17.56 9.71
N GLU A 3 6.83 -17.51 9.69
CA GLU A 3 7.63 -17.15 10.87
C GLU A 3 8.02 -15.68 10.77
N LEU A 4 7.67 -14.90 11.78
CA LEU A 4 8.02 -13.50 11.87
C LEU A 4 9.03 -13.30 12.99
N GLN A 5 10.03 -12.47 12.72
CA GLN A 5 10.95 -11.97 13.72
C GLN A 5 10.78 -10.45 13.82
N CYS A 6 10.51 -9.96 15.03
CA CYS A 6 10.53 -8.53 15.30
C CYS A 6 11.99 -8.04 15.24
N ILE A 7 12.24 -6.99 14.46
CA ILE A 7 13.59 -6.46 14.23
C ILE A 7 14.12 -5.71 15.46
N GLU A 8 13.24 -5.11 16.25
CA GLU A 8 13.58 -4.33 17.44
C GLU A 8 13.85 -5.21 18.66
N SER A 9 13.09 -6.29 18.84
CA SER A 9 13.15 -7.15 20.04
C SER A 9 13.80 -8.52 19.80
N GLY A 10 13.96 -8.92 18.54
CA GLY A 10 14.42 -10.26 18.17
C GLY A 10 13.41 -11.38 18.41
N GLN A 11 12.23 -11.09 18.98
CA GLN A 11 11.22 -12.09 19.28
C GLN A 11 10.72 -12.79 18.01
N ARG A 12 10.70 -14.13 18.02
CA ARG A 12 10.16 -14.95 16.94
C ARG A 12 8.76 -15.44 17.26
N ARG A 13 7.87 -15.42 16.27
CA ARG A 13 6.51 -15.93 16.37
C ARG A 13 6.15 -16.71 15.11
N LYS A 14 5.57 -17.90 15.29
CA LYS A 14 4.97 -18.68 14.21
C LYS A 14 3.49 -18.32 14.12
N LEU A 15 3.05 -17.91 12.94
CA LEU A 15 1.67 -17.54 12.67
C LEU A 15 1.11 -18.38 11.52
N THR A 16 -0.16 -18.75 11.64
CA THR A 16 -0.92 -19.35 10.55
C THR A 16 -1.98 -18.35 10.12
N ILE A 17 -1.91 -17.93 8.86
CA ILE A 17 -2.92 -17.06 8.25
C ILE A 17 -3.89 -17.95 7.48
N THR A 18 -5.15 -17.94 7.88
CA THR A 18 -6.21 -18.68 7.20
C THR A 18 -6.63 -17.98 5.91
N ARG A 19 -7.27 -18.72 5.00
CA ARG A 19 -7.81 -18.11 3.77
C ARG A 19 -8.89 -17.07 4.05
N SER A 20 -9.69 -17.27 5.10
CA SER A 20 -10.70 -16.30 5.54
C SER A 20 -10.08 -15.00 6.02
N GLU A 21 -9.01 -15.06 6.81
CA GLU A 21 -8.30 -13.87 7.29
C GLU A 21 -7.63 -13.12 6.14
N ALA A 22 -6.99 -13.84 5.21
CA ALA A 22 -6.38 -13.23 4.03
C ALA A 22 -7.42 -12.48 3.18
N ARG A 23 -8.59 -13.09 2.92
CA ARG A 23 -9.68 -12.45 2.18
C ARG A 23 -10.26 -11.24 2.91
N ALA A 24 -10.44 -11.34 4.22
CA ALA A 24 -10.94 -10.22 5.02
C ALA A 24 -9.97 -9.03 4.98
N TYR A 25 -8.67 -9.30 5.06
CA TYR A 25 -7.63 -8.28 4.91
C TYR A 25 -7.66 -7.63 3.53
N GLU A 26 -7.72 -8.42 2.45
CA GLU A 26 -7.81 -7.90 1.07
C GLU A 26 -9.02 -6.97 0.89
N GLN A 27 -10.18 -7.35 1.42
CA GLN A 27 -11.38 -6.51 1.36
C GLN A 27 -11.19 -5.23 2.16
N ALA A 28 -10.67 -5.32 3.39
CA ALA A 28 -10.42 -4.15 4.24
C ALA A 28 -9.46 -3.15 3.59
N VAL A 29 -8.42 -3.63 2.91
CA VAL A 29 -7.48 -2.77 2.15
C VAL A 29 -8.18 -2.09 0.98
N ARG A 30 -9.04 -2.79 0.24
CA ARG A 30 -9.82 -2.19 -0.87
C ARG A 30 -10.75 -1.10 -0.36
N ASP A 31 -11.49 -1.38 0.70
CA ASP A 31 -12.45 -0.44 1.29
C ASP A 31 -11.75 0.81 1.82
N TRP A 32 -10.62 0.62 2.51
CA TRP A 32 -9.80 1.72 3.01
C TRP A 32 -9.28 2.60 1.87
N ASN A 33 -8.73 2.01 0.81
CA ASN A 33 -8.22 2.75 -0.35
C ASN A 33 -9.32 3.54 -1.06
N ALA A 34 -10.51 2.95 -1.22
CA ALA A 34 -11.66 3.63 -1.82
C ALA A 34 -12.07 4.87 -1.00
N ARG A 35 -12.14 4.72 0.33
CA ARG A 35 -12.44 5.83 1.24
C ARG A 35 -11.35 6.91 1.19
N LEU A 36 -10.08 6.52 1.21
CA LEU A 36 -8.95 7.46 1.14
C LEU A 36 -9.01 8.29 -0.15
N SER A 37 -9.25 7.64 -1.29
CA SER A 37 -9.40 8.32 -2.58
C SER A 37 -10.51 9.38 -2.55
N GLY A 38 -11.66 9.05 -1.94
CA GLY A 38 -12.76 10.01 -1.79
C GLY A 38 -12.39 11.22 -0.94
N VAL A 39 -11.69 11.01 0.18
CA VAL A 39 -11.24 12.09 1.07
C VAL A 39 -10.22 13.00 0.38
N CYS A 40 -9.23 12.42 -0.31
CA CYS A 40 -8.23 13.17 -1.05
C CYS A 40 -8.86 14.03 -2.14
N ALA A 41 -9.77 13.47 -2.93
CA ALA A 41 -10.50 14.20 -3.96
C ALA A 41 -11.30 15.37 -3.39
N ALA A 42 -12.04 15.15 -2.30
CA ALA A 42 -12.81 16.20 -1.63
C ALA A 42 -11.93 17.33 -1.06
N SER A 43 -10.68 17.02 -0.76
CA SER A 43 -9.71 17.96 -0.19
C SER A 43 -8.76 18.57 -1.23
N GLY A 44 -8.94 18.27 -2.51
CA GLY A 44 -8.04 18.71 -3.59
C GLY A 44 -6.62 18.14 -3.51
N ILE A 45 -6.44 17.02 -2.81
CA ILE A 45 -5.15 16.35 -2.61
C ILE A 45 -4.96 15.33 -3.73
N GLY A 46 -3.84 15.41 -4.46
CA GLY A 46 -3.43 14.39 -5.42
C GLY A 46 -3.10 13.08 -4.71
N LEU A 47 -3.70 11.99 -5.17
CA LEU A 47 -3.44 10.63 -4.66
C LEU A 47 -2.89 9.75 -5.76
N VAL A 48 -1.88 8.96 -5.42
CA VAL A 48 -1.29 7.94 -6.27
C VAL A 48 -1.11 6.65 -5.46
N SER A 49 -1.49 5.53 -6.04
CA SER A 49 -1.25 4.22 -5.44
C SER A 49 0.07 3.65 -5.96
N THR A 50 0.79 2.95 -5.10
CA THR A 50 2.03 2.23 -5.46
C THR A 50 1.93 0.80 -4.95
N THR A 51 2.50 -0.12 -5.71
CA THR A 51 2.69 -1.52 -5.29
C THR A 51 4.18 -1.83 -5.30
N ASN A 52 4.57 -2.94 -4.69
CA ASN A 52 5.96 -3.38 -4.74
C ASN A 52 6.39 -3.87 -6.14
N ASP A 53 5.46 -3.97 -7.10
CA ASP A 53 5.75 -4.43 -8.46
C ASP A 53 6.40 -3.33 -9.31
N VAL A 54 6.15 -2.07 -8.97
CA VAL A 54 6.72 -0.90 -9.66
C VAL A 54 7.71 -0.24 -8.71
N PRO A 55 9.00 -0.11 -9.11
CA PRO A 55 9.97 0.64 -8.32
C PRO A 55 9.47 2.04 -8.01
N PHE A 56 9.66 2.48 -6.77
CA PHE A 56 9.15 3.76 -6.28
C PHE A 56 9.61 4.94 -7.16
N ASP A 57 10.86 4.93 -7.62
CA ASP A 57 11.41 5.98 -8.50
C ASP A 57 10.63 6.10 -9.81
N THR A 58 10.18 4.98 -10.38
CA THR A 58 9.35 4.96 -11.59
C THR A 58 7.99 5.59 -11.34
N VAL A 59 7.40 5.38 -10.15
CA VAL A 59 6.14 6.03 -9.76
C VAL A 59 6.34 7.54 -9.70
N VAL A 60 7.39 8.01 -9.00
CA VAL A 60 7.69 9.44 -8.86
C VAL A 60 7.91 10.09 -10.22
N GLN A 61 8.72 9.47 -11.09
CA GLN A 61 8.96 9.98 -12.45
C GLN A 61 7.66 10.11 -13.25
N ASN A 62 6.77 9.13 -13.16
CA ASN A 62 5.49 9.17 -13.87
C ASN A 62 4.58 10.29 -13.38
N ILE A 63 4.60 10.59 -12.07
CA ILE A 63 3.85 11.72 -11.50
C ILE A 63 4.42 13.04 -12.00
N LEU A 64 5.74 13.21 -11.93
CA LEU A 64 6.41 14.44 -12.36
C LEU A 64 6.21 14.71 -13.86
N ARG A 65 6.27 13.68 -14.71
CA ARG A 65 5.96 13.78 -16.14
C ARG A 65 4.51 14.19 -16.40
N ARG A 66 3.55 13.60 -15.71
CA ARG A 66 2.12 13.98 -15.82
C ARG A 66 1.86 15.41 -15.38
N GLY A 67 2.64 15.92 -14.43
CA GLY A 67 2.61 17.31 -13.99
C GLY A 67 3.38 18.29 -14.89
N GLY A 68 4.04 17.82 -15.95
CA GLY A 68 4.82 18.66 -16.86
C GLY A 68 6.15 19.18 -16.28
N LEU A 69 6.62 18.60 -15.18
CA LEU A 69 7.83 19.07 -14.46
C LEU A 69 9.12 18.42 -14.97
N VAL A 70 9.02 17.32 -15.72
CA VAL A 70 10.15 16.56 -16.29
C VAL A 70 9.72 16.00 -17.64
N SER A 71 10.59 16.08 -18.66
CA SER A 71 10.45 15.42 -19.96
C SER A 71 11.17 14.07 -19.96
#